data_AF-A0A7W3YCQ3-F1
#
_entry.id   AF-A0A7W3YCQ3-F1
#
_cell.length_a   1.000
_cell.length_b   1.000
_cell.length_c   1.000
_cell.angle_alpha   90.00
_cell.angle_beta   90.00
_cell.angle_gamma   90.00
#
_symmetry.space_group_name_H-M   'P 1'
#
loop_
_entity.id
_entity.type
_entity.pdbx_description
1 polymer ?
#
loop_
_entity_poly.entity_id
_entity_poly.type
_entity_poly.pdbx_seq_one_letter_code
_entity_poly.pdbx_strand_id
1 'polypeptide(L)'
;MQITIGKKNIDLNFGVRFVRELDKLAGMEIEVQGIKQKFGMGLSVTLPALQQFDPATLSDVIYCAAWDNKPRPTQKAIDDYIDSDADLDKLFDEVLDELQKANAVKGTISRMAKNKKA
;
A
#
# COMPACT_ATOMS: atom_id res chain seq x y z
N MET A 1 -8.43 6.96 5.51
CA MET A 1 -8.99 7.87 4.49
C MET A 1 -10.06 7.19 3.62
N GLN A 2 -10.74 7.95 2.78
CA GLN A 2 -11.70 7.46 1.77
C GLN A 2 -11.36 8.08 0.41
N ILE A 3 -11.49 7.30 -0.67
CA ILE A 3 -11.35 7.77 -2.06
C ILE A 3 -12.60 7.44 -2.86
N THR A 4 -12.81 8.12 -3.98
CA THR A 4 -13.95 7.86 -4.87
C THR A 4 -13.46 7.26 -6.17
N ILE A 5 -13.87 6.02 -6.45
CA ILE A 5 -13.59 5.33 -7.71
C ILE A 5 -14.91 5.19 -8.48
N GLY A 6 -15.02 5.92 -9.59
CA GLY A 6 -16.27 6.04 -10.34
C GLY A 6 -17.38 6.68 -9.52
N LYS A 7 -18.40 5.89 -9.14
CA LYS A 7 -19.54 6.34 -8.30
C LYS A 7 -19.54 5.72 -6.90
N LYS A 8 -18.43 5.09 -6.50
CA LYS A 8 -18.33 4.35 -5.23
C LYS A 8 -17.27 4.97 -4.35
N ASN A 9 -17.64 5.19 -3.09
CA ASN A 9 -16.71 5.58 -2.05
C ASN A 9 -16.05 4.33 -1.49
N ILE A 10 -14.71 4.33 -1.45
CA ILE A 10 -13.88 3.22 -1.03
C ILE A 10 -13.09 3.64 0.21
N ASP A 11 -13.29 2.91 1.30
CA ASP A 11 -12.59 3.15 2.57
C ASP A 11 -11.22 2.48 2.57
N LEU A 12 -10.16 3.27 2.81
CA LEU A 12 -8.78 2.78 2.86
C LEU A 12 -8.32 2.66 4.32
N ASN A 13 -8.00 1.43 4.70
CA ASN A 13 -7.72 1.02 6.08
C ASN A 13 -6.27 0.59 6.26
N PHE A 14 -5.41 1.49 6.75
CA PHE A 14 -3.97 1.25 6.96
C PHE A 14 -3.64 0.55 8.29
N GLY A 15 -4.38 -0.50 8.62
CA GLY A 15 -4.19 -1.30 9.84
C GLY A 15 -3.24 -2.49 9.66
N VAL A 16 -3.13 -3.34 10.69
CA VAL A 16 -2.33 -4.59 10.61
C VAL A 16 -2.83 -5.51 9.50
N ARG A 17 -4.15 -5.50 9.21
CA ARG A 17 -4.70 -6.30 8.11
C ARG A 17 -4.16 -5.83 6.75
N PHE A 18 -4.05 -4.53 6.54
CA PHE A 18 -3.41 -3.95 5.35
C PHE A 18 -1.95 -4.42 5.21
N VAL A 19 -1.17 -4.43 6.30
CA VAL A 19 0.20 -4.94 6.28
C VAL A 19 0.25 -6.41 5.84
N ARG A 20 -0.67 -7.24 6.32
CA ARG A 20 -0.78 -8.65 5.90
C ARG A 20 -1.18 -8.81 4.43
N GLU A 21 -2.00 -7.91 3.89
CA GLU A 21 -2.35 -7.92 2.46
C GLU A 21 -1.14 -7.51 1.61
N LEU A 22 -0.38 -6.50 2.05
CA LEU A 22 0.89 -6.13 1.41
C LEU A 22 1.90 -7.29 1.44
N ASP A 23 2.05 -8.00 2.55
CA ASP A 23 2.97 -9.13 2.63
C ASP A 23 2.57 -10.29 1.70
N LYS A 24 1.28 -10.42 1.34
CA LYS A 24 0.86 -11.42 0.34
C LYS A 24 1.24 -11.02 -1.08
N LEU A 25 1.19 -9.72 -1.38
CA LEU A 25 1.38 -9.17 -2.71
C LEU A 25 2.87 -8.87 -2.98
N ALA A 26 3.52 -8.15 -2.08
CA ALA A 26 4.89 -7.65 -2.18
C ALA A 26 5.86 -8.31 -1.19
N GLY A 27 5.43 -9.37 -0.49
CA GLY A 27 6.33 -10.18 0.32
C GLY A 27 7.37 -10.89 -0.54
N MET A 28 8.55 -11.14 0.04
CA MET A 28 9.58 -11.90 -0.66
C MET A 28 9.32 -13.40 -0.48
N GLU A 29 9.30 -14.15 -1.58
CA GLU A 29 9.31 -15.60 -1.56
C GLU A 29 10.73 -16.09 -1.80
N ILE A 30 11.30 -16.79 -0.81
CA ILE A 30 12.66 -17.35 -0.89
C ILE A 30 12.54 -18.86 -0.79
N GLU A 31 13.21 -19.57 -1.68
CA GLU A 31 13.32 -21.02 -1.60
C GLU A 31 14.54 -21.39 -0.75
N VAL A 32 14.30 -22.05 0.39
CA VAL A 32 15.35 -22.55 1.27
C VAL A 32 15.19 -24.06 1.34
N GLN A 33 16.19 -24.80 0.84
CA GLN A 33 16.19 -26.26 0.81
C GLN A 33 14.94 -26.88 0.13
N GLY A 34 14.48 -26.28 -0.98
CA GLY A 34 13.29 -26.76 -1.71
C GLY A 34 11.95 -26.34 -1.11
N ILE A 35 11.96 -25.58 0.00
CA ILE A 35 10.75 -25.06 0.64
C ILE A 35 10.63 -23.57 0.36
N LYS A 36 9.54 -23.18 -0.30
CA LYS A 36 9.16 -21.78 -0.52
C LYS A 36 8.70 -21.15 0.80
N GLN A 37 9.43 -20.17 1.30
CA GLN A 37 9.12 -19.40 2.50
C GLN A 37 8.77 -17.96 2.13
N LYS A 38 7.66 -17.45 2.65
CA LYS A 38 7.26 -16.05 2.49
C LYS A 38 7.77 -15.22 3.66
N PHE A 39 8.58 -14.22 3.37
CA PHE A 39 9.10 -13.25 4.33
C PHE A 39 8.26 -11.98 4.28
N GLY A 40 7.70 -11.60 5.43
CA GLY A 40 6.94 -10.36 5.59
C GLY A 40 7.85 -9.16 5.41
N MET A 41 7.81 -8.57 4.22
CA MET A 41 8.64 -7.46 3.77
C MET A 41 7.83 -6.46 2.94
N GLY A 42 6.50 -6.60 2.89
CA GLY A 42 5.63 -5.82 2.00
C GLY A 42 5.83 -4.32 2.22
N LEU A 43 5.76 -3.85 3.46
CA LEU A 43 6.01 -2.45 3.80
C LEU A 43 7.42 -1.96 3.46
N SER A 44 8.43 -2.80 3.65
CA SER A 44 9.83 -2.45 3.42
C SER A 44 10.12 -2.23 1.93
N VAL A 45 9.39 -2.91 1.05
CA VAL A 45 9.47 -2.78 -0.41
C VAL A 45 8.57 -1.65 -0.91
N THR A 46 7.32 -1.58 -0.42
CA THR A 46 6.33 -0.63 -0.94
C THR A 46 6.60 0.80 -0.51
N LEU A 47 7.06 1.05 0.72
CA LEU A 47 7.31 2.42 1.19
C LEU A 47 8.37 3.17 0.35
N PRO A 48 9.55 2.60 0.04
CA PRO A 48 10.50 3.24 -0.86
C PRO A 48 9.96 3.50 -2.26
N ALA A 49 9.17 2.58 -2.82
CA ALA A 49 8.59 2.75 -4.15
C ALA A 49 7.51 3.85 -4.18
N LEU A 50 6.64 3.92 -3.15
CA LEU A 50 5.71 5.06 -2.98
C LEU A 50 6.44 6.39 -2.86
N GLN A 51 7.57 6.44 -2.13
CA GLN A 51 8.39 7.65 -2.01
C GLN A 51 9.03 8.08 -3.34
N GLN A 52 9.16 7.16 -4.30
CA GLN A 52 9.66 7.42 -5.64
C GLN A 52 8.51 7.70 -6.64
N PHE A 53 7.29 7.89 -6.15
CA PHE A 53 6.09 8.14 -6.95
C PHE A 53 5.80 7.01 -7.95
N ASP A 54 6.01 5.75 -7.58
CA ASP A 54 5.66 4.60 -8.42
C ASP A 54 4.14 4.34 -8.41
N PRO A 55 3.41 4.56 -9.53
CA PRO A 55 1.95 4.44 -9.59
C PRO A 55 1.47 2.99 -9.47
N ALA A 56 2.29 2.01 -9.89
CA ALA A 56 1.93 0.60 -9.73
C ALA A 56 1.87 0.23 -8.24
N THR A 57 2.89 0.63 -7.48
CA THR A 57 2.89 0.46 -6.02
C THR A 57 1.74 1.23 -5.36
N LEU A 58 1.38 2.42 -5.84
CA LEU A 58 0.21 3.16 -5.33
C LEU A 58 -1.08 2.35 -5.52
N SER A 59 -1.28 1.76 -6.69
CA SER A 59 -2.43 0.89 -6.98
C SER A 59 -2.49 -0.29 -6.00
N ASP A 60 -1.38 -0.99 -5.80
CA ASP A 60 -1.28 -2.12 -4.88
C ASP A 60 -1.59 -1.74 -3.43
N VAL A 61 -1.12 -0.57 -3.00
CA VAL A 61 -1.37 -0.03 -1.67
C VAL A 61 -2.85 0.29 -1.48
N ILE A 62 -3.48 0.94 -2.45
CA ILE A 62 -4.92 1.22 -2.42
C ILE A 62 -5.72 -0.07 -2.39
N TYR A 63 -5.36 -1.05 -3.24
CA TYR A 63 -6.02 -2.34 -3.26
C TYR A 63 -5.92 -3.05 -1.91
N CYS A 64 -4.72 -3.10 -1.32
CA CYS A 64 -4.49 -3.71 -0.02
C CYS A 64 -5.21 -2.98 1.11
N ALA A 65 -5.29 -1.64 1.05
CA ALA A 65 -5.97 -0.83 2.05
C ALA A 65 -7.49 -0.95 1.95
N ALA A 66 -8.03 -1.24 0.76
CA ALA A 66 -9.45 -1.42 0.51
C ALA A 66 -10.03 -2.77 1.00
N TRP A 67 -9.28 -3.56 1.79
CA TRP A 67 -9.60 -4.95 2.15
C TRP A 67 -10.97 -5.18 2.80
N ASP A 68 -11.56 -4.17 3.47
CA ASP A 68 -12.85 -4.30 4.17
C ASP A 68 -14.05 -3.84 3.33
N ASN A 69 -13.82 -3.29 2.13
CA ASN A 69 -14.90 -2.81 1.27
C ASN A 69 -15.75 -3.97 0.72
N LYS A 70 -17.06 -3.75 0.65
CA LYS A 70 -18.04 -4.74 0.14
C LYS A 70 -18.98 -4.05 -0.85
N PRO A 71 -18.77 -4.19 -2.17
CA PRO A 71 -17.71 -4.98 -2.82
C PRO A 71 -16.34 -4.31 -2.74
N ARG A 72 -15.27 -5.12 -2.59
CA ARG A 72 -13.88 -4.64 -2.72
C ARG A 72 -13.63 -4.22 -4.18
N PRO A 73 -13.00 -3.07 -4.44
CA PRO A 73 -12.62 -2.70 -5.80
C PRO A 73 -11.63 -3.73 -6.37
N THR A 74 -11.73 -4.00 -7.68
CA THR A 74 -10.76 -4.84 -8.37
C THR A 74 -9.48 -4.06 -8.61
N GLN A 75 -8.34 -4.75 -8.75
CA GLN A 75 -7.07 -4.10 -9.12
C GLN A 75 -7.24 -3.25 -10.38
N LYS A 76 -7.83 -3.84 -11.43
CA LYS A 76 -8.11 -3.13 -12.69
C LYS A 76 -8.91 -1.84 -12.49
N ALA A 77 -9.91 -1.81 -11.61
CA ALA A 77 -10.70 -0.60 -11.38
C ALA A 77 -9.90 0.49 -10.67
N ILE A 78 -8.88 0.12 -9.88
CA ILE A 78 -7.95 1.06 -9.24
C ILE A 78 -6.93 1.55 -10.26
N ASP A 79 -6.39 0.65 -11.10
CA ASP A 79 -5.47 1.01 -12.19
C ASP A 79 -6.15 2.00 -13.15
N ASP A 80 -7.35 1.68 -13.63
CA ASP A 80 -8.13 2.55 -14.52
C ASP A 80 -8.39 3.93 -13.88
N TYR A 81 -8.62 3.98 -12.56
CA TYR A 81 -8.83 5.23 -11.82
C TYR A 81 -7.56 6.06 -11.75
N ILE A 82 -6.42 5.43 -11.43
CA ILE A 82 -5.10 6.08 -11.39
C ILE A 82 -4.70 6.63 -12.76
N ASP A 83 -5.00 5.90 -13.83
CA ASP A 83 -4.65 6.27 -15.22
C ASP A 83 -5.50 7.43 -15.78
N SER A 84 -6.64 7.75 -15.17
CA SER A 84 -7.63 8.67 -15.76
C SER A 84 -8.12 9.78 -14.85
N ASP A 85 -8.81 9.43 -13.76
CA ASP A 85 -9.60 10.36 -12.95
C ASP A 85 -8.84 10.89 -11.72
N ALA A 86 -7.77 10.20 -11.30
CA ALA A 86 -7.02 10.56 -10.11
C ALA A 86 -6.14 11.80 -10.32
N ASP A 87 -6.17 12.72 -9.35
CA ASP A 87 -5.10 13.69 -9.15
C ASP A 87 -3.92 12.95 -8.50
N LEU A 88 -3.00 12.46 -9.34
CA LEU A 88 -2.00 11.49 -8.95
C LEU A 88 -1.07 12.02 -7.85
N ASP A 89 -0.54 13.23 -8.01
CA ASP A 89 0.37 13.85 -7.05
C ASP A 89 -0.31 14.01 -5.69
N LYS A 90 -1.55 14.52 -5.70
CA LYS A 90 -2.35 14.68 -4.48
C LYS A 90 -2.67 13.32 -3.83
N LEU A 91 -2.99 12.31 -4.62
CA LEU A 91 -3.31 10.97 -4.12
C LEU A 91 -2.08 10.33 -3.45
N PHE A 92 -0.89 10.51 -4.02
CA PHE A 92 0.35 10.09 -3.37
C PHE A 92 0.55 10.77 -2.01
N ASP A 93 0.41 12.10 -1.97
CA ASP A 93 0.59 12.87 -0.73
C ASP A 93 -0.40 12.44 0.35
N GLU A 94 -1.68 12.28 0.00
CA GLU A 94 -2.72 11.84 0.94
C GLU A 94 -2.46 10.43 1.46
N VAL A 95 -2.08 9.48 0.60
CA VAL A 95 -1.76 8.11 1.02
C VAL A 95 -0.52 8.09 1.91
N LEU A 96 0.53 8.84 1.57
CA LEU A 96 1.75 8.93 2.37
C LEU A 96 1.50 9.54 3.76
N ASP A 97 0.70 10.60 3.83
CA ASP A 97 0.33 11.26 5.08
C ASP A 97 -0.52 10.33 5.98
N GLU A 98 -1.48 9.61 5.40
CA GLU A 98 -2.30 8.65 6.14
C GLU A 98 -1.49 7.46 6.66
N LEU A 99 -0.53 6.97 5.89
CA LEU A 99 0.44 5.96 6.35
C LEU A 99 1.27 6.47 7.53
N GLN A 100 1.67 7.74 7.53
CA GLN A 100 2.42 8.35 8.64
C GLN A 100 1.57 8.53 9.91
N LYS A 101 0.25 8.71 9.77
CA LYS A 101 -0.69 8.83 10.91
C LYS A 101 -1.12 7.48 11.47
N ALA A 102 -1.21 6.45 10.61
CA ALA A 102 -1.78 5.17 10.97
C ALA A 102 -0.95 4.40 12.02
N ASN A 103 -1.60 3.99 13.11
CA ASN A 103 -0.93 3.42 14.28
C ASN A 103 -0.11 2.15 13.97
N ALA A 104 -0.60 1.32 13.03
CA ALA A 104 0.03 0.06 12.67
C ALA A 104 1.34 0.23 11.87
N VAL A 105 1.53 1.37 11.19
CA VAL A 105 2.61 1.58 10.21
C VAL A 105 3.53 2.75 10.57
N LYS A 106 3.04 3.77 11.29
CA LYS A 106 3.82 4.98 11.65
C LYS A 106 5.15 4.68 12.34
N GLY A 107 5.19 3.66 13.19
CA GLY A 107 6.38 3.26 13.94
C GLY A 107 7.46 2.66 13.02
N THR A 108 7.04 1.91 12.00
CA THR A 108 7.93 1.35 10.99
C THR A 108 8.49 2.45 10.10
N ILE A 109 7.63 3.33 9.59
CA ILE A 109 8.04 4.48 8.74
C ILE A 109 9.06 5.35 9.48
N SER A 110 8.78 5.69 10.74
CA SER A 110 9.67 6.53 11.57
C SER A 110 11.04 5.89 11.79
N ARG A 111 11.12 4.56 11.96
CA ARG A 111 12.40 3.85 12.11
C ARG A 111 13.16 3.78 10.80
N MET A 112 12.48 3.53 9.68
CA MET A 112 13.10 3.52 8.35
C MET A 112 13.71 4.88 7.98
N ALA A 113 13.01 5.98 8.29
CA ALA A 113 13.53 7.34 8.06
C ALA A 113 14.78 7.66 8.91
N LYS A 114 14.86 7.14 10.14
CA LYS A 114 16.04 7.30 11.00
C LYS A 114 17.23 6.50 10.49
N ASN A 115 17.02 5.28 10.00
CA ASN A 115 18.09 4.41 9.51
C ASN A 115 18.72 4.91 8.21
N LYS A 116 18.02 5.71 7.38
CA LYS A 116 18.60 6.36 6.18
C LYS A 116 19.62 7.47 6.51
N LYS A 117 19.71 7.93 7.77
CA LYS A 117 20.61 8.99 8.22
C LYS A 117 21.86 8.48 8.95
N ALA A 118 22.05 7.17 9.02
CA ALA A 118 23.17 6.50 9.68
C ALA A 118 24.19 6.00 8.65
#